data_AF-A0A3D5MH53-F1
#
_entry.id   AF-A0A3D5MH53-F1
#
_cell.length_a   1.000
_cell.length_b   1.000
_cell.length_c   1.000
_cell.angle_alpha   90.00
_cell.angle_beta   90.00
_cell.angle_gamma   90.00
#
_symmetry.space_group_name_H-M   'P 1'
#
loop_
_entity.id
_entity.type
_entity.pdbx_description
1 polymer ?
#
loop_
_entity_poly.entity_id
_entity_poly.type
_entity_poly.pdbx_seq_one_letter_code
_entity_poly.pdbx_strand_id
1 'polypeptide(L)'
;MTMLLYGRPPVVFDPPATATQTSPLIPGSTALETVAPGSADGVMLYAPPGAVERRYTLALALKALKPGGRMDVMAPKDKGG
;
A
#
# COMPACT_ATOMS: atom_id res chain seq x y z
N MET A 1 6.77 -13.79 -6.04
CA MET A 1 7.02 -12.55 -5.28
C MET A 1 5.69 -11.87 -5.04
N THR A 2 5.24 -11.79 -3.79
CA THR A 2 3.94 -11.23 -3.41
C THR A 2 4.08 -9.72 -3.27
N MET A 3 3.53 -8.97 -4.23
CA MET A 3 3.49 -7.51 -4.23
C MET A 3 2.09 -7.03 -3.90
N LEU A 4 1.98 -6.02 -3.05
CA LEU A 4 0.70 -5.36 -2.77
C LEU A 4 0.70 -3.94 -3.35
N LEU A 5 -0.46 -3.50 -3.83
CA LEU A 5 -0.70 -2.13 -4.28
C LEU A 5 -1.86 -1.54 -3.46
N TYR A 6 -1.60 -0.47 -2.73
CA TYR A 6 -2.64 0.29 -2.05
C TYR A 6 -2.98 1.55 -2.82
N GLY A 7 -4.24 1.65 -3.24
CA GLY A 7 -4.80 2.84 -3.88
C GLY A 7 -4.73 2.78 -5.41
N ARG A 8 -5.09 3.91 -6.03
CA ARG A 8 -4.96 4.15 -7.47
C ARG A 8 -3.91 5.24 -7.67
N PRO A 9 -2.62 4.88 -7.79
CA PRO A 9 -1.57 5.87 -7.98
C PRO A 9 -1.73 6.57 -9.35
N PRO A 10 -1.25 7.83 -9.48
CA PRO A 10 -1.22 8.54 -10.75
C PRO A 10 -0.25 7.89 -11.74
N VAL A 11 -0.38 8.21 -13.04
CA VAL A 11 0.37 7.59 -14.15
C VAL A 11 1.89 7.70 -14.02
N VAL A 12 2.40 8.66 -13.26
CA VAL A 12 3.83 8.79 -12.95
C VAL A 12 4.37 7.65 -12.06
N PHE A 13 3.48 6.79 -11.56
CA PHE A 13 3.82 5.59 -10.83
C PHE A 13 3.58 4.35 -11.67
N ASP A 14 4.58 3.49 -11.72
CA ASP A 14 4.55 2.23 -12.46
C ASP A 14 4.40 1.06 -11.47
N PRO A 15 3.17 0.72 -11.06
CA PRO A 15 2.96 -0.38 -10.14
C PRO A 15 3.25 -1.73 -10.81
N PRO A 16 3.72 -2.73 -10.04
CA PRO A 16 3.91 -4.07 -10.58
C PRO A 16 2.59 -4.60 -11.17
N ALA A 17 2.62 -5.07 -12.41
CA ALA A 17 1.42 -5.50 -13.15
C ALA A 17 0.63 -6.62 -12.43
N THR A 18 1.29 -7.41 -11.58
CA THR A 18 0.70 -8.54 -10.84
C THR A 18 0.51 -8.25 -9.35
N ALA A 19 0.56 -6.98 -8.91
CA ALA A 19 0.34 -6.64 -7.51
C ALA A 19 -1.12 -6.87 -7.10
N THR A 20 -1.34 -7.44 -5.92
CA THR A 20 -2.67 -7.55 -5.33
C THR A 20 -3.14 -6.17 -4.90
N GLN A 21 -4.24 -5.71 -5.46
CA GLN A 21 -4.86 -4.43 -5.10
C GLN A 21 -5.53 -4.53 -3.72
N THR A 22 -5.27 -3.55 -2.85
CA THR A 22 -5.75 -3.56 -1.46
C THR A 22 -6.53 -2.33 -1.00
N SER A 23 -6.87 -1.42 -1.91
CA SER A 23 -7.59 -0.19 -1.54
C SER A 23 -9.05 -0.42 -1.16
N PRO A 24 -9.54 0.13 -0.04
CA PRO A 24 -10.97 0.11 0.29
C PRO A 24 -11.82 0.96 -0.67
N LEU A 25 -11.19 1.87 -1.43
CA LEU A 25 -11.86 2.74 -2.39
C LEU A 25 -12.03 2.08 -3.77
N ILE A 26 -11.52 0.87 -3.96
CA ILE A 26 -11.61 0.13 -5.21
C ILE A 26 -12.44 -1.13 -4.97
N PRO A 27 -13.64 -1.26 -5.56
CA PRO A 27 -14.50 -2.42 -5.39
C PRO A 27 -13.78 -3.74 -5.74
N GLY A 28 -14.00 -4.77 -4.93
CA GLY A 28 -13.41 -6.11 -5.13
C GLY A 28 -11.95 -6.25 -4.69
N SER A 29 -11.32 -5.19 -4.18
CA SER A 29 -9.95 -5.25 -3.66
C SER A 29 -9.86 -6.06 -2.38
N THR A 30 -8.69 -6.67 -2.15
CA THR A 30 -8.41 -7.37 -0.90
C THR A 30 -8.23 -6.37 0.24
N ALA A 31 -9.00 -6.51 1.32
CA ALA A 31 -8.81 -5.70 2.52
C ALA A 31 -7.37 -5.82 3.06
N LEU A 32 -6.62 -4.72 3.16
CA LEU A 32 -5.22 -4.73 3.61
C LEU A 32 -5.09 -5.31 5.03
N GLU A 33 -6.07 -5.08 5.88
CA GLU A 33 -6.19 -5.60 7.25
C GLU A 33 -6.32 -7.13 7.32
N THR A 34 -6.74 -7.78 6.23
CA THR A 34 -6.87 -9.24 6.14
C THR A 34 -5.61 -9.93 5.62
N VAL A 35 -4.61 -9.17 5.15
CA VAL A 35 -3.36 -9.73 4.67
C VAL A 35 -2.56 -10.30 5.85
N ALA A 36 -2.10 -11.55 5.69
CA ALA A 36 -1.34 -12.24 6.72
C ALA A 36 -0.05 -11.47 7.06
N PRO A 37 0.34 -11.35 8.35
CA PRO A 37 1.58 -10.69 8.72
C PRO A 37 2.80 -11.37 8.09
N GLY A 38 3.79 -10.59 7.64
CA GLY A 38 5.02 -11.14 7.06
C GLY A 38 4.82 -11.98 5.79
N SER A 39 3.74 -11.78 5.05
CA SER A 39 3.44 -12.57 3.85
C SER A 39 3.83 -11.88 2.54
N ALA A 40 3.96 -10.55 2.54
CA ALA A 40 4.31 -9.75 1.37
C ALA A 40 5.82 -9.56 1.22
N ASP A 41 6.33 -9.65 -0.01
CA ASP A 41 7.72 -9.35 -0.35
C ASP A 41 7.94 -7.85 -0.60
N GLY A 42 6.88 -7.15 -1.04
CA GLY A 42 6.91 -5.71 -1.23
C GLY A 42 5.53 -5.08 -1.22
N VAL A 43 5.47 -3.80 -0.87
CA VAL A 43 4.24 -3.01 -0.87
C VAL A 43 4.49 -1.65 -1.51
N MET A 44 3.59 -1.29 -2.41
CA MET A 44 3.55 0.01 -3.04
C MET A 44 2.29 0.74 -2.59
N LEU A 45 2.44 1.94 -2.01
CA LEU A 45 1.31 2.71 -1.46
C LEU A 45 1.21 4.09 -2.09
N TYR A 46 0.04 4.39 -2.63
CA TYR A 46 -0.43 5.77 -2.71
C TYR A 46 -1.12 6.12 -1.39
N ALA A 47 -0.38 6.77 -0.50
CA ALA A 47 -0.80 7.03 0.86
C ALA A 47 -2.00 7.98 0.92
N PRO A 48 -3.00 7.69 1.78
CA PRO A 48 -4.12 8.58 2.00
C PRO A 48 -3.67 9.99 2.44
N PRO A 49 -4.40 11.05 2.06
CA PRO A 49 -4.04 12.42 2.42
C PRO A 49 -4.26 12.72 3.91
N GLY A 50 -5.18 12.00 4.58
CA GLY A 50 -5.46 12.17 6.00
C GLY A 50 -4.35 11.61 6.89
N ALA A 51 -3.89 12.38 7.87
CA ALA A 51 -2.76 11.97 8.72
C ALA A 51 -3.01 10.70 9.55
N VAL A 52 -4.21 10.56 10.12
CA VAL A 52 -4.59 9.37 10.91
C VAL A 52 -4.72 8.15 10.01
N GLU A 53 -5.47 8.28 8.92
CA GLU A 53 -5.67 7.22 7.94
C GLU A 53 -4.33 6.75 7.36
N ARG A 54 -3.44 7.67 6.99
CA ARG A 54 -2.10 7.35 6.48
C ARG A 54 -1.27 6.54 7.47
N ARG A 55 -1.23 6.94 8.75
CA ARG A 55 -0.48 6.20 9.77
C ARG A 55 -1.03 4.79 9.94
N TYR A 56 -2.35 4.65 9.95
CA TYR A 56 -3.01 3.35 10.02
C TYR A 56 -2.66 2.47 8.82
N THR A 57 -2.80 2.98 7.59
CA THR A 57 -2.49 2.24 6.36
C THR A 57 -1.01 1.84 6.30
N LEU A 58 -0.09 2.74 6.67
CA LEU A 58 1.35 2.42 6.73
C LEU A 58 1.66 1.34 7.76
N ALA A 59 1.02 1.38 8.94
CA ALA A 59 1.20 0.35 9.96
C ALA A 59 0.70 -1.02 9.48
N LEU A 60 -0.44 -1.07 8.77
CA LEU A 60 -0.93 -2.31 8.16
C LEU A 60 0.02 -2.84 7.09
N ALA A 61 0.54 -1.97 6.21
CA ALA A 61 1.51 -2.38 5.19
C ALA A 61 2.80 -2.94 5.79
N LEU A 62 3.34 -2.29 6.83
CA LEU A 62 4.51 -2.77 7.56
C LEU A 62 4.24 -4.13 8.24
N LYS A 63 3.03 -4.33 8.78
CA LYS A 63 2.64 -5.63 9.36
C LYS A 63 2.59 -6.73 8.30
N ALA A 64 2.09 -6.43 7.11
CA ALA A 64 2.01 -7.40 6.00
C ALA A 64 3.38 -7.76 5.41
N LEU A 65 4.34 -6.83 5.46
CA LEU A 65 5.68 -7.01 4.92
C LEU A 65 6.52 -8.01 5.70
N LYS A 66 7.28 -8.83 4.97
CA LYS A 66 8.40 -9.59 5.53
C LYS A 66 9.48 -8.64 6.07
N PRO A 67 10.22 -9.03 7.12
CA PRO A 67 11.45 -8.33 7.48
C PRO A 67 12.39 -8.21 6.28
N GLY A 68 12.87 -6.99 6.00
CA GLY A 68 13.69 -6.68 4.83
C GLY A 68 12.93 -6.49 3.51
N GLY A 69 11.60 -6.65 3.50
CA GLY A 69 10.77 -6.35 2.33
C GLY A 69 10.74 -4.85 1.98
N ARG A 70 10.49 -4.54 0.71
CA ARG A 70 10.52 -3.15 0.20
C ARG A 70 9.16 -2.47 0.36
N MET A 71 9.17 -1.22 0.83
CA MET A 71 7.98 -0.38 0.90
C MET A 71 8.22 0.93 0.13
N ASP A 72 7.54 1.12 -0.99
CA ASP A 72 7.56 2.36 -1.77
C ASP A 72 6.28 3.15 -1.48
N VAL A 73 6.42 4.36 -0.92
CA VAL A 73 5.30 5.20 -0.47
C VAL A 73 5.34 6.54 -1.19
N MET A 74 4.20 6.95 -1.73
CA MET A 74 3.98 8.29 -2.23
C MET A 74 2.81 8.96 -1.52
N ALA A 75 2.82 10.28 -1.46
CA ALA A 75 1.67 11.08 -1.08
C ALA A 75 1.63 12.36 -1.95
N PRO A 76 0.53 13.12 -1.91
CA PRO A 76 0.51 14.48 -2.44
C PRO A 76 1.41 15.42 -1.62
N LYS A 77 2.21 16.23 -2.31
CA LYS A 77 3.16 17.21 -1.72
C LYS A 77 2.52 18.12 -0.69
N ASP A 78 1.30 18.54 -0.94
CA ASP A 78 0.53 19.44 -0.10
C ASP A 78 -0.18 18.75 1.08
N LYS A 79 -0.06 17.42 1.22
CA LYS A 79 -0.71 16.59 2.26
C LYS A 79 0.27 15.78 3.12
N GLY A 80 1.53 16.17 3.11
CA GLY A 80 2.58 15.58 3.95
C GLY A 80 3.40 14.49 3.29
N GLY A 81 3.60 14.59 1.96
CA GLY A 81 4.71 13.97 1.24
C GLY A 81 4.95 14.68 -0.08
#